data_AF-A0A420Z8C7-F1
#
_entry.id   AF-A0A420Z8C7-F1
#
_cell.length_a   1.000
_cell.length_b   1.000
_cell.length_c   1.000
_cell.angle_alpha   90.00
_cell.angle_beta   90.00
_cell.angle_gamma   90.00
#
_symmetry.space_group_name_H-M   'P 1'
#
loop_
_entity.id
_entity.type
_entity.pdbx_description
1 polymer ?
#
loop_
_entity_poly.entity_id
_entity_poly.type
_entity_poly.pdbx_seq_one_letter_code
_entity_poly.pdbx_strand_id
1 'polypeptide(L)'
;VVTSHGLPIDLRMHLFFVSQPGFSKTFSMRIFSNPVYGIFSRTDINPAWEDRMTEARFSGTIYQDQRGVVKQVYGAAYEYSNCILCVDEFHALANTMTQQHSSTLESALCTALDSGWVRKGLGRGKLEYQTSVTMWAGAQPMRYDLGQGTGRRFVFLEFIPSEDDEEVIRQAMRRGKNVKHDMMKLNSIRRDIRNLWTDINKIDNVWFNPEIDRYYDRIKIMPYEEHLFNVIAIGYNIMHGDVKRDFEINIDDELKRLFDLENEWRHDIKKGPETSQILQIIRDNMNKHNIKWVPKIDIQNRMADFGVNFQKSNELIFQLIREGLVTKKVHPSHKGKREECVALI
;
A
#
# COMPACT_ATOMS: atom_id res chain seq x y z
N VAL A 1 19.78 4.79 18.29
CA VAL A 1 18.95 5.70 17.44
C VAL A 1 19.58 5.70 16.06
N VAL A 2 18.85 5.33 15.02
CA VAL A 2 19.40 5.33 13.65
C VAL A 2 19.47 6.77 13.15
N THR A 3 20.64 7.19 12.68
CA THR A 3 20.87 8.57 12.22
C THR A 3 21.41 8.61 10.80
N SER A 4 20.97 9.60 10.02
CA SER A 4 21.54 9.94 8.72
C SER A 4 21.92 11.41 8.72
N HIS A 5 23.15 11.71 8.28
CA HIS A 5 23.72 13.07 8.30
C HIS A 5 23.60 13.79 9.67
N GLY A 6 23.67 13.04 10.77
CA GLY A 6 23.57 13.57 12.14
C GLY A 6 22.14 13.84 12.64
N LEU A 7 21.11 13.50 11.86
CA LEU A 7 19.71 13.61 12.24
C LEU A 7 19.11 12.22 12.46
N PRO A 8 18.23 12.02 13.46
CA PRO A 8 17.42 10.80 13.55
C PRO A 8 16.64 10.60 12.25
N ILE A 9 16.69 9.38 11.71
CA ILE A 9 15.86 9.04 10.56
C ILE A 9 14.46 8.66 11.01
N ASP A 10 13.48 8.94 10.17
CA ASP A 10 12.15 8.38 10.35
C ASP A 10 12.19 6.88 10.05
N LEU A 11 11.64 6.05 10.95
CA LEU A 11 11.55 4.60 10.75
C LEU A 11 10.11 4.13 10.56
N ARG A 12 9.17 5.08 10.44
CA ARG A 12 7.76 4.77 10.22
C ARG A 12 7.58 4.17 8.84
N MET A 13 6.92 3.02 8.80
CA MET A 13 6.54 2.36 7.56
C MET A 13 5.04 2.56 7.33
N HIS A 14 4.70 3.21 6.23
CA HIS A 14 3.32 3.37 5.78
C HIS A 14 3.04 2.32 4.70
N LEU A 15 1.96 1.55 4.86
CA LEU A 15 1.59 0.50 3.89
C LEU A 15 0.43 0.97 3.01
N PHE A 16 0.47 0.63 1.73
CA PHE A 16 -0.58 0.95 0.79
C PHE A 16 -0.98 -0.28 -0.02
N PHE A 17 -2.13 -0.85 0.31
CA PHE A 17 -2.70 -2.04 -0.32
C PHE A 17 -3.43 -1.65 -1.61
N VAL A 18 -2.96 -2.14 -2.75
CA VAL A 18 -3.58 -1.93 -4.06
C VAL A 18 -4.08 -3.26 -4.60
N SER A 19 -5.38 -3.40 -4.77
CA SER A 19 -5.97 -4.66 -5.25
C SER A 19 -7.44 -4.44 -5.59
N GLN A 20 -8.03 -5.35 -6.36
CA GLN A 20 -9.41 -5.24 -6.78
C GLN A 20 -10.40 -5.44 -5.61
N PRO A 21 -11.62 -4.88 -5.67
CA PRO A 21 -12.64 -5.18 -4.66
C PRO A 21 -12.91 -6.70 -4.62
N GLY A 22 -13.11 -7.23 -3.40
CA GLY A 22 -13.31 -8.67 -3.19
C GLY A 22 -12.04 -9.50 -2.98
N PHE A 23 -10.85 -8.94 -3.25
CA PHE A 23 -9.58 -9.66 -3.13
C PHE A 23 -8.84 -9.38 -1.81
N SER A 24 -9.57 -9.56 -0.70
CA SER A 24 -9.00 -9.70 0.65
C SER A 24 -8.16 -8.55 1.22
N LYS A 25 -8.13 -7.34 0.64
CA LYS A 25 -7.40 -6.17 1.22
C LYS A 25 -7.80 -5.89 2.67
N THR A 26 -9.08 -5.56 2.88
CA THR A 26 -9.68 -5.32 4.19
C THR A 26 -9.46 -6.49 5.13
N PHE A 27 -9.63 -7.71 4.60
CA PHE A 27 -9.47 -8.93 5.36
C PHE A 27 -8.03 -9.08 5.87
N SER A 28 -7.04 -8.83 5.01
CA SER A 28 -5.61 -8.87 5.33
C SER A 28 -5.27 -7.85 6.41
N MET A 29 -5.71 -6.60 6.25
CA MET A 29 -5.54 -5.57 7.30
C MET A 29 -6.16 -6.03 8.63
N ARG A 30 -7.40 -6.56 8.60
CA ARG A 30 -8.11 -7.03 9.80
C ARG A 30 -7.45 -8.24 10.48
N ILE A 31 -6.76 -9.13 9.75
CA ILE A 31 -6.00 -10.23 10.37
C ILE A 31 -4.97 -9.67 11.37
N PHE A 32 -4.35 -8.54 11.05
CA PHE A 32 -3.40 -7.90 11.96
C PHE A 32 -4.11 -7.01 12.99
N SER A 33 -5.06 -6.20 12.54
CA SER A 33 -5.55 -5.04 13.27
C SER A 33 -6.87 -5.24 14.02
N ASN A 34 -7.52 -6.41 13.91
CA ASN A 34 -8.76 -6.65 14.64
C ASN A 34 -8.52 -6.58 16.16
N PRO A 35 -9.33 -5.80 16.92
CA PRO A 35 -9.07 -5.53 18.33
C PRO A 35 -9.19 -6.77 19.24
N VAL A 36 -9.84 -7.84 18.78
CA VAL A 36 -10.07 -9.06 19.57
C VAL A 36 -9.20 -10.22 19.06
N TYR A 37 -9.24 -10.47 17.76
CA TYR A 37 -8.62 -11.65 17.14
C TYR A 37 -7.43 -11.32 16.25
N GLY A 38 -7.07 -10.03 16.14
CA GLY A 38 -5.95 -9.60 15.31
C GLY A 38 -4.60 -9.98 15.92
N ILE A 39 -3.58 -10.13 15.09
CA ILE A 39 -2.21 -10.43 15.52
C ILE A 39 -1.68 -9.35 16.49
N PHE A 40 -2.02 -8.08 16.28
CA PHE A 40 -1.57 -6.98 17.14
C PHE A 40 -2.44 -6.74 18.37
N SER A 41 -3.59 -7.40 18.48
CA SER A 41 -4.46 -7.25 19.65
C SER A 41 -3.73 -7.69 20.92
N ARG A 42 -3.79 -6.84 21.95
CA ARG A 42 -3.11 -7.01 23.24
C ARG A 42 -1.59 -7.10 23.13
N THR A 43 -1.03 -6.47 22.10
CA THR A 43 0.40 -6.18 21.99
C THR A 43 0.61 -4.67 22.17
N ASP A 44 1.87 -4.24 22.21
CA ASP A 44 2.22 -2.82 22.27
C ASP A 44 2.04 -2.10 20.92
N ILE A 45 1.74 -2.85 19.84
CA ILE A 45 1.35 -2.30 18.55
C ILE A 45 -0.16 -2.05 18.57
N ASN A 46 -0.56 -0.78 18.53
CA ASN A 46 -1.96 -0.37 18.63
C ASN A 46 -2.54 -0.02 17.25
N PRO A 47 -3.38 -0.88 16.66
CA PRO A 47 -4.14 -0.51 15.48
C PRO A 47 -5.36 0.36 15.83
N ALA A 48 -5.61 1.39 15.00
CA ALA A 48 -6.83 2.19 15.01
C ALA A 48 -7.48 2.13 13.62
N TRP A 49 -8.80 2.35 13.53
CA TRP A 49 -9.53 2.32 12.27
C TRP A 49 -10.32 3.60 12.07
N GLU A 50 -10.24 4.16 10.86
CA GLU A 50 -11.07 5.28 10.41
C GLU A 50 -11.58 4.98 8.99
N ASP A 51 -12.89 5.06 8.79
CA ASP A 51 -13.50 4.76 7.48
C ASP A 51 -13.44 5.95 6.53
N ARG A 52 -13.63 7.17 7.05
CA ARG A 52 -13.59 8.43 6.29
C ARG A 52 -13.00 9.53 7.15
N MET A 53 -12.20 10.40 6.53
CA MET A 53 -11.46 11.41 7.25
C MET A 53 -11.39 12.71 6.46
N THR A 54 -11.79 13.82 7.07
CA THR A 54 -11.55 15.16 6.51
C THR A 54 -10.21 15.69 7.02
N GLU A 55 -9.71 16.77 6.40
CA GLU A 55 -8.50 17.46 6.87
C GLU A 55 -8.62 17.85 8.35
N ALA A 56 -9.76 18.42 8.76
CA ALA A 56 -10.01 18.76 10.17
C ALA A 56 -10.09 17.53 11.09
N ARG A 57 -10.61 16.39 10.62
CA ARG A 57 -10.61 15.15 11.41
C ARG A 57 -9.21 14.55 11.53
N PHE A 58 -8.36 14.71 10.52
CA PHE A 58 -6.97 14.23 10.56
C PHE A 58 -6.06 15.12 11.39
N SER A 59 -5.92 16.39 10.98
CA SER A 59 -4.96 17.35 11.53
C SER A 59 -5.49 18.08 12.76
N GLY A 60 -6.80 18.17 12.92
CA GLY A 60 -7.45 18.99 13.94
C GLY A 60 -7.85 20.38 13.42
N THR A 61 -8.51 21.14 14.29
CA THR A 61 -9.00 22.49 13.98
C THR A 61 -9.05 23.37 15.22
N ILE A 62 -9.18 24.68 14.99
CA ILE A 62 -9.38 25.69 16.02
C ILE A 62 -10.70 26.38 15.72
N TYR A 63 -11.67 26.28 16.64
CA TYR A 63 -12.93 26.99 16.54
C TYR A 63 -13.15 27.89 17.75
N GLN A 64 -14.10 28.81 17.64
CA GLN A 64 -14.53 29.67 18.74
C GLN A 64 -15.91 29.21 19.16
N ASP A 65 -16.11 28.95 20.44
CA ASP A 65 -17.43 28.58 20.93
C ASP A 65 -18.38 29.80 20.97
N GLN A 66 -19.65 29.54 21.30
CA GLN A 66 -20.68 30.57 21.37
C GLN A 66 -20.40 31.67 22.42
N ARG A 67 -19.44 31.45 23.33
CA ARG A 67 -19.03 32.40 24.37
C ARG A 67 -17.77 33.19 23.98
N GLY A 68 -17.31 33.03 22.74
CA GLY A 68 -16.14 33.71 22.24
C GLY A 68 -14.80 33.05 22.62
N VAL A 69 -14.81 31.87 23.26
CA VAL A 69 -13.59 31.18 23.69
C VAL A 69 -13.02 30.36 22.54
N VAL A 70 -11.76 30.60 22.20
CA VAL A 70 -11.02 29.83 21.20
C VAL A 70 -10.64 28.46 21.79
N LYS A 71 -11.06 27.38 21.13
CA LYS A 71 -10.78 25.99 21.51
C LYS A 71 -10.04 25.28 20.39
N GLN A 72 -8.98 24.58 20.78
CA GLN A 72 -8.24 23.69 19.89
C GLN A 72 -8.84 22.29 20.03
N VAL A 73 -9.14 21.64 18.91
CA VAL A 73 -9.54 20.24 18.86
C VAL A 73 -8.54 19.51 17.99
N TYR A 74 -7.85 18.56 18.61
CA TYR A 74 -6.90 17.71 17.93
C TYR A 74 -7.62 16.68 17.06
N GLY A 75 -6.94 16.23 15.99
CA GLY A 75 -7.46 15.22 15.09
C GLY A 75 -6.86 13.84 15.33
N ALA A 76 -7.18 12.91 14.43
CA ALA A 76 -6.73 11.53 14.42
C ALA A 76 -5.20 11.40 14.49
N ALA A 77 -4.44 12.29 13.86
CA ALA A 77 -2.97 12.24 13.91
C ALA A 77 -2.43 12.44 15.34
N TYR A 78 -3.12 13.22 16.17
CA TYR A 78 -2.75 13.39 17.59
C TYR A 78 -3.29 12.24 18.45
N GLU A 79 -4.58 11.92 18.29
CA GLU A 79 -5.27 10.87 19.04
C GLU A 79 -4.59 9.50 18.87
N TYR A 80 -4.11 9.21 17.65
CA TYR A 80 -3.47 7.95 17.26
C TYR A 80 -1.97 8.11 17.04
N SER A 81 -1.34 9.06 17.75
CA SER A 81 0.07 9.44 17.54
C SER A 81 1.09 8.32 17.69
N ASN A 82 0.77 7.19 18.33
CA ASN A 82 1.65 6.01 18.44
C ASN A 82 0.95 4.74 17.94
N CYS A 83 0.06 4.88 16.97
CA CYS A 83 -0.76 3.78 16.45
C CYS A 83 -0.52 3.53 14.95
N ILE A 84 -0.99 2.38 14.49
CA ILE A 84 -1.20 2.08 13.07
C ILE A 84 -2.63 2.50 12.71
N LEU A 85 -2.77 3.60 11.99
CA LEU A 85 -4.05 4.08 11.49
C LEU A 85 -4.42 3.34 10.20
N CYS A 86 -5.41 2.44 10.29
CA CYS A 86 -5.95 1.66 9.19
C CYS A 86 -7.10 2.40 8.49
N VAL A 87 -7.01 2.53 7.16
CA VAL A 87 -8.01 3.18 6.31
C VAL A 87 -8.31 2.27 5.10
N ASP A 88 -9.50 1.65 5.08
CA ASP A 88 -9.85 0.61 4.09
C ASP A 88 -10.10 1.16 2.68
N GLU A 89 -10.73 2.34 2.60
CA GLU A 89 -11.09 3.01 1.34
C GLU A 89 -10.42 4.38 1.26
N PHE A 90 -9.10 4.40 1.14
CA PHE A 90 -8.33 5.63 0.95
C PHE A 90 -8.80 6.43 -0.27
N HIS A 91 -9.41 5.76 -1.26
CA HIS A 91 -10.03 6.43 -2.39
C HIS A 91 -11.17 7.39 -2.02
N ALA A 92 -11.94 7.13 -0.95
CA ALA A 92 -12.93 8.10 -0.50
C ALA A 92 -12.23 9.41 -0.06
N LEU A 93 -10.99 9.32 0.45
CA LEU A 93 -10.15 10.48 0.75
C LEU A 93 -9.63 11.13 -0.55
N ALA A 94 -9.14 10.34 -1.51
CA ALA A 94 -8.61 10.82 -2.80
C ALA A 94 -9.68 11.48 -3.71
N ASN A 95 -10.89 10.93 -3.78
CA ASN A 95 -12.01 11.57 -4.48
C ASN A 95 -12.40 12.89 -3.83
N THR A 96 -12.33 12.97 -2.49
CA THR A 96 -12.55 14.24 -1.80
C THR A 96 -11.42 15.22 -2.18
N MET A 97 -10.16 14.77 -2.35
CA MET A 97 -8.98 15.55 -2.80
C MET A 97 -9.12 16.16 -4.20
N THR A 98 -9.89 15.56 -5.12
CA THR A 98 -10.16 16.16 -6.45
C THR A 98 -11.12 17.37 -6.41
N GLN A 99 -11.84 17.58 -5.30
CA GLN A 99 -12.63 18.79 -5.07
C GLN A 99 -11.74 19.87 -4.41
N GLN A 100 -11.81 21.13 -4.89
CA GLN A 100 -10.93 22.26 -4.51
C GLN A 100 -10.75 22.51 -2.99
N HIS A 101 -11.62 21.95 -2.13
CA HIS A 101 -11.55 22.09 -0.67
C HIS A 101 -10.63 21.08 0.04
N SER A 102 -9.99 20.15 -0.68
CA SER A 102 -9.37 18.96 -0.06
C SER A 102 -7.92 18.68 -0.46
N SER A 103 -7.29 19.53 -1.29
CA SER A 103 -5.83 19.51 -1.48
C SER A 103 -5.06 19.72 -0.16
N THR A 104 -5.74 20.33 0.82
CA THR A 104 -5.22 20.52 2.18
C THR A 104 -5.07 19.21 2.94
N LEU A 105 -5.95 18.21 2.75
CA LEU A 105 -5.84 16.91 3.43
C LEU A 105 -4.63 16.14 2.91
N GLU A 106 -4.41 16.13 1.60
CA GLU A 106 -3.25 15.47 1.01
C GLU A 106 -1.93 16.07 1.52
N SER A 107 -1.84 17.40 1.54
CA SER A 107 -0.69 18.12 2.08
C SER A 107 -0.49 17.85 3.58
N ALA A 108 -1.57 17.81 4.36
CA ALA A 108 -1.52 17.46 5.78
C ALA A 108 -1.05 16.02 6.01
N LEU A 109 -1.54 15.07 5.22
CA LEU A 109 -1.09 13.67 5.24
C LEU A 109 0.39 13.58 4.86
N CYS A 110 0.80 14.17 3.74
CA CYS A 110 2.20 14.18 3.32
C CYS A 110 3.10 14.71 4.43
N THR A 111 2.78 15.87 5.01
CA THR A 111 3.61 16.49 6.04
C THR A 111 3.70 15.63 7.30
N ALA A 112 2.56 15.09 7.76
CA ALA A 112 2.49 14.29 8.97
C ALA A 112 3.16 12.92 8.80
N LEU A 113 2.99 12.26 7.65
CA LEU A 113 3.57 10.95 7.38
C LEU A 113 5.06 11.06 7.06
N ASP A 114 5.55 12.17 6.52
CA ASP A 114 6.99 12.37 6.23
C ASP A 114 7.80 12.81 7.44
N SER A 115 7.35 13.89 8.10
CA SER A 115 8.17 14.58 9.12
C SER A 115 7.79 14.22 10.54
N GLY A 116 6.63 13.58 10.73
CA GLY A 116 6.02 13.39 12.04
C GLY A 116 5.49 14.69 12.63
N TRP A 117 5.40 15.78 11.86
CA TRP A 117 4.86 17.05 12.34
C TRP A 117 3.52 17.37 11.67
N VAL A 118 2.58 17.82 12.48
CA VAL A 118 1.38 18.51 12.01
C VAL A 118 1.58 19.99 12.29
N ARG A 119 1.52 20.81 11.23
CA ARG A 119 1.63 22.27 11.31
C ARG A 119 0.53 22.89 10.46
N LYS A 120 -0.40 23.57 11.12
CA LYS A 120 -1.56 24.18 10.46
C LYS A 120 -1.76 25.60 10.97
N GLY A 121 -1.62 26.56 10.07
CA GLY A 121 -2.01 27.95 10.33
C GLY A 121 -3.51 28.13 10.11
N LEU A 122 -4.21 28.64 11.12
CA LEU A 122 -5.63 28.97 11.06
C LEU A 122 -5.82 30.44 11.37
N GLY A 123 -6.88 31.06 10.86
CA GLY A 123 -7.15 32.49 11.10
C GLY A 123 -7.25 32.88 12.58
N ARG A 124 -7.42 31.90 13.48
CA ARG A 124 -7.54 32.09 14.94
C ARG A 124 -6.35 31.56 15.74
N GLY A 125 -5.27 31.15 15.08
CA GLY A 125 -4.06 30.65 15.75
C GLY A 125 -3.32 29.56 14.96
N LYS A 126 -2.24 29.05 15.53
CA LYS A 126 -1.46 27.96 14.96
C LYS A 126 -1.75 26.66 15.73
N LEU A 127 -2.02 25.58 15.01
CA LEU A 127 -2.06 24.22 15.54
C LEU A 127 -0.76 23.52 15.13
N GLU A 128 0.05 23.13 16.11
CA GLU A 128 1.34 22.48 15.90
C GLU A 128 1.57 21.39 16.93
N TYR A 129 1.89 20.18 16.46
CA TYR A 129 2.23 19.04 17.32
C TYR A 129 3.01 17.98 16.54
N GLN A 130 3.73 17.12 17.28
CA GLN A 130 4.41 15.96 16.73
C GLN A 130 3.51 14.71 16.84
N THR A 131 3.63 13.81 15.88
CA THR A 131 2.94 12.53 15.79
C THR A 131 3.88 11.48 15.21
N SER A 132 3.79 10.26 15.73
CA SER A 132 4.49 9.08 15.20
C SER A 132 3.49 8.12 14.54
N VAL A 133 2.30 8.62 14.15
CA VAL A 133 1.27 7.79 13.53
C VAL A 133 1.83 7.14 12.27
N THR A 134 1.59 5.84 12.14
CA THR A 134 1.83 5.08 10.91
C THR A 134 0.50 4.85 10.22
N MET A 135 0.49 4.69 8.89
CA MET A 135 -0.75 4.61 8.13
C MET A 135 -0.74 3.36 7.26
N TRP A 136 -1.80 2.56 7.37
CA TRP A 136 -2.09 1.45 6.48
C TRP A 136 -3.34 1.80 5.69
N ALA A 137 -3.19 2.01 4.39
CA ALA A 137 -4.25 2.48 3.51
C ALA A 137 -4.57 1.44 2.43
N GLY A 138 -5.83 1.34 2.03
CA GLY A 138 -6.29 0.48 0.94
C GLY A 138 -6.92 1.29 -0.19
N ALA A 139 -6.62 0.94 -1.44
CA ALA A 139 -7.30 1.48 -2.61
C ALA A 139 -7.51 0.44 -3.72
N GLN A 140 -8.37 0.79 -4.67
CA GLN A 140 -8.57 0.03 -5.90
C GLN A 140 -7.65 0.59 -6.99
N PRO A 141 -7.10 -0.26 -7.89
CA PRO A 141 -6.26 0.15 -9.01
C PRO A 141 -6.79 1.35 -9.80
N MET A 142 -8.06 1.28 -10.23
CA MET A 142 -8.72 2.23 -11.12
C MET A 142 -8.87 3.67 -10.64
N ARG A 143 -8.55 3.87 -9.37
CA ARG A 143 -9.12 4.94 -8.55
C ARG A 143 -8.02 5.81 -7.95
N TYR A 144 -6.76 5.46 -8.12
CA TYR A 144 -5.68 6.10 -7.38
C TYR A 144 -4.65 6.75 -8.30
N ASP A 145 -4.56 8.08 -8.26
CA ASP A 145 -3.51 8.86 -8.90
C ASP A 145 -2.47 9.30 -7.84
N LEU A 146 -1.24 8.84 -8.01
CA LEU A 146 -0.11 9.13 -7.11
C LEU A 146 0.71 10.36 -7.48
N GLY A 147 0.24 11.16 -8.44
CA GLY A 147 1.01 12.22 -9.10
C GLY A 147 1.62 13.31 -8.20
N GLN A 148 1.21 13.44 -6.93
CA GLN A 148 1.58 14.56 -6.05
C GLN A 148 2.62 14.21 -4.96
N GLY A 149 3.37 13.12 -5.13
CA GLY A 149 4.48 12.77 -4.22
C GLY A 149 4.08 11.99 -2.97
N THR A 150 2.77 11.88 -2.67
CA THR A 150 2.21 11.05 -1.59
C THR A 150 2.71 9.61 -1.66
N GLY A 151 2.82 9.03 -2.86
CA GLY A 151 3.23 7.65 -3.08
C GLY A 151 4.69 7.32 -2.77
N ARG A 152 5.54 8.34 -2.59
CA ARG A 152 6.95 8.15 -2.23
C ARG A 152 7.16 7.79 -0.76
N ARG A 153 6.09 7.80 0.05
CA ARG A 153 6.11 7.56 1.50
C ARG A 153 5.51 6.21 1.88
N PHE A 154 4.79 5.60 0.93
CA PHE A 154 4.15 4.31 1.13
C PHE A 154 5.02 3.20 0.55
N VAL A 155 5.11 2.09 1.27
CA VAL A 155 5.46 0.77 0.74
C VAL A 155 4.19 0.19 0.14
N PHE A 156 4.26 -0.27 -1.11
CA PHE A 156 3.11 -0.78 -1.82
C PHE A 156 2.94 -2.27 -1.56
N LEU A 157 1.69 -2.71 -1.55
CA LEU A 157 1.33 -4.12 -1.55
C LEU A 157 0.30 -4.28 -2.65
N GLU A 158 0.79 -4.45 -3.87
CA GLU A 158 -0.07 -4.65 -5.03
C GLU A 158 -0.39 -6.12 -5.23
N PHE A 159 -1.66 -6.40 -5.45
CA PHE A 159 -2.15 -7.72 -5.78
C PHE A 159 -3.18 -7.63 -6.90
N ILE A 160 -2.71 -7.94 -8.12
CA ILE A 160 -3.54 -8.15 -9.30
C ILE A 160 -3.68 -9.67 -9.47
N PRO A 161 -4.84 -10.26 -9.09
CA PRO A 161 -5.00 -11.70 -9.10
C PRO A 161 -4.96 -12.25 -10.53
N SER A 162 -4.22 -13.34 -10.72
CA SER A 162 -4.40 -14.23 -11.87
C SER A 162 -5.63 -15.11 -11.69
N GLU A 163 -6.12 -15.77 -12.75
CA GLU A 163 -7.21 -16.75 -12.62
C GLU A 163 -6.92 -17.88 -11.62
N ASP A 164 -5.66 -18.33 -11.55
CA ASP A 164 -5.25 -19.37 -10.59
C ASP A 164 -5.33 -18.86 -9.15
N ASP A 165 -4.92 -17.60 -8.91
CA ASP A 165 -5.06 -16.96 -7.60
C ASP A 165 -6.52 -16.85 -7.18
N GLU A 166 -7.43 -16.55 -8.11
CA GLU A 166 -8.86 -16.50 -7.80
C GLU A 166 -9.39 -17.85 -7.33
N GLU A 167 -8.97 -18.95 -7.95
CA GLU A 167 -9.35 -20.29 -7.52
C GLU A 167 -8.73 -20.63 -6.16
N VAL A 168 -7.47 -20.28 -5.92
CA VAL A 168 -6.82 -20.45 -4.61
C VAL A 168 -7.58 -19.70 -3.53
N ILE A 169 -7.92 -18.43 -3.76
CA ILE A 169 -8.70 -17.60 -2.84
C ILE A 169 -10.09 -18.21 -2.62
N ARG A 170 -10.78 -18.61 -3.70
CA ARG A 170 -12.10 -19.23 -3.63
C ARG A 170 -12.08 -20.50 -2.79
N GLN A 171 -11.07 -21.36 -2.96
CA GLN A 171 -10.89 -22.55 -2.15
C GLN A 171 -10.56 -22.22 -0.70
N ALA A 172 -9.67 -21.25 -0.45
CA ALA A 172 -9.32 -20.81 0.89
C ALA A 172 -10.55 -20.27 1.64
N MET A 173 -11.37 -19.45 1.00
CA MET A 173 -12.64 -18.95 1.56
C MET A 173 -13.60 -20.09 1.90
N ARG A 174 -13.70 -21.11 1.04
CA ARG A 174 -14.55 -22.29 1.30
C ARG A 174 -14.04 -23.11 2.49
N ARG A 175 -12.72 -23.33 2.57
CA ARG A 175 -12.07 -24.07 3.67
C ARG A 175 -12.14 -23.30 5.00
N GLY A 176 -12.11 -21.97 4.95
CA GLY A 176 -12.20 -21.11 6.14
C GLY A 176 -13.58 -21.05 6.78
N LYS A 177 -14.62 -21.58 6.13
CA LYS A 177 -15.97 -21.62 6.72
C LYS A 177 -15.97 -22.48 7.98
N ASN A 178 -16.54 -21.94 9.05
CA ASN A 178 -16.64 -22.58 10.38
C ASN A 178 -15.29 -22.95 11.03
N VAL A 179 -14.18 -22.38 10.55
CA VAL A 179 -12.87 -22.56 11.19
C VAL A 179 -12.74 -21.52 12.31
N LYS A 180 -12.47 -22.01 13.53
CA LYS A 180 -12.22 -21.16 14.70
C LYS A 180 -10.75 -20.75 14.76
N HIS A 181 -10.49 -19.60 15.36
CA HIS A 181 -9.14 -19.14 15.65
C HIS A 181 -8.43 -20.09 16.60
N ASP A 182 -7.18 -20.42 16.29
CA ASP A 182 -6.27 -21.07 17.23
C ASP A 182 -5.72 -20.03 18.21
N MET A 183 -6.40 -19.91 19.36
CA MET A 183 -6.02 -18.94 20.38
C MET A 183 -4.66 -19.24 21.03
N MET A 184 -4.23 -20.51 21.08
CA MET A 184 -2.93 -20.86 21.64
C MET A 184 -1.81 -20.36 20.75
N LYS A 185 -1.91 -20.65 19.45
CA LYS A 185 -0.95 -20.16 18.45
C LYS A 185 -0.93 -18.63 18.38
N LEU A 186 -2.11 -18.01 18.34
CA LEU A 186 -2.24 -16.55 18.29
C LEU A 186 -1.63 -15.86 19.52
N ASN A 187 -1.86 -16.40 20.72
CA ASN A 187 -1.26 -15.85 21.94
C ASN A 187 0.25 -16.06 22.01
N SER A 188 0.77 -17.13 21.40
CA SER A 188 2.23 -17.30 21.27
C SER A 188 2.82 -16.21 20.39
N ILE A 189 2.27 -15.99 19.19
CA ILE A 189 2.71 -14.93 18.28
C ILE A 189 2.66 -13.57 18.97
N ARG A 190 1.57 -13.24 19.68
CA ARG A 190 1.43 -11.97 20.43
C ARG A 190 2.46 -11.81 21.53
N ARG A 191 2.89 -12.89 22.17
CA ARG A 191 3.95 -12.86 23.18
C ARG A 191 5.30 -12.60 22.52
N ASP A 192 5.57 -13.24 21.39
CA ASP A 192 6.81 -13.03 20.64
C ASP A 192 6.89 -11.56 20.17
N ILE A 193 5.79 -10.99 19.67
CA ILE A 193 5.70 -9.57 19.30
C ILE A 193 5.97 -8.63 20.48
N ARG A 194 5.45 -8.93 21.69
CA ARG A 194 5.74 -8.11 22.87
C ARG A 194 7.21 -8.19 23.29
N ASN A 195 7.82 -9.36 23.12
CA ASN A 195 9.24 -9.55 23.44
C ASN A 195 10.15 -8.75 22.49
N LEU A 196 9.74 -8.53 21.23
CA LEU A 196 10.49 -7.71 20.27
C LEU A 196 10.82 -6.32 20.82
N TRP A 197 9.96 -5.68 21.61
CA TRP A 197 10.26 -4.38 22.22
C TRP A 197 11.47 -4.41 23.16
N THR A 198 11.64 -5.52 23.88
CA THR A 198 12.80 -5.72 24.75
C THR A 198 14.07 -5.87 23.92
N ASP A 199 13.96 -6.51 22.76
CA ASP A 199 15.08 -6.74 21.85
C ASP A 199 15.48 -5.46 21.12
N ILE A 200 14.52 -4.71 20.58
CA ILE A 200 14.74 -3.43 19.89
C ILE A 200 15.40 -2.40 20.80
N ASN A 201 15.00 -2.34 22.08
CA ASN A 201 15.59 -1.41 23.06
C ASN A 201 17.07 -1.68 23.38
N LYS A 202 17.64 -2.80 22.94
CA LYS A 202 19.08 -3.09 23.07
C LYS A 202 19.91 -2.40 21.99
N ILE A 203 19.31 -1.99 20.88
CA ILE A 203 20.03 -1.48 19.70
C ILE A 203 20.53 -0.06 19.97
N ASP A 204 21.85 0.11 19.97
CA ASP A 204 22.49 1.42 20.04
C ASP A 204 22.81 1.92 18.64
N ASN A 205 23.44 1.06 17.83
CA ASN A 205 23.96 1.38 16.50
C ASN A 205 23.37 0.44 15.45
N VAL A 206 23.09 0.98 14.26
CA VAL A 206 22.63 0.22 13.09
C VAL A 206 23.59 0.46 11.94
N TRP A 207 24.05 -0.63 11.31
CA TRP A 207 25.00 -0.61 10.20
C TRP A 207 24.40 -1.35 9.02
N PHE A 208 24.51 -0.79 7.81
CA PHE A 208 24.06 -1.46 6.60
C PHE A 208 25.23 -2.18 5.95
N ASN A 209 25.03 -3.45 5.62
CA ASN A 209 25.99 -4.19 4.82
C ASN A 209 26.09 -3.55 3.42
N PRO A 210 27.29 -3.23 2.90
CA PRO A 210 27.48 -2.62 1.57
C PRO A 210 26.96 -3.45 0.39
N GLU A 211 26.58 -4.72 0.59
CA GLU A 211 25.83 -5.48 -0.40
C GLU A 211 24.43 -4.90 -0.67
N ILE A 212 23.82 -4.25 0.33
CA ILE A 212 22.50 -3.60 0.19
C ILE A 212 22.56 -2.50 -0.86
N ASP A 213 23.53 -1.58 -0.75
CA ASP A 213 23.69 -0.47 -1.71
C ASP A 213 23.96 -1.01 -3.13
N ARG A 214 24.82 -2.03 -3.25
CA ARG A 214 25.07 -2.71 -4.54
C ARG A 214 23.81 -3.34 -5.12
N TYR A 215 22.91 -3.82 -4.26
CA TYR A 215 21.63 -4.36 -4.70
C TYR A 215 20.70 -3.25 -5.20
N TYR A 216 20.63 -2.13 -4.48
CA TYR A 216 19.84 -0.96 -4.88
C TYR A 216 20.26 -0.44 -6.25
N ASP A 217 21.57 -0.32 -6.49
CA ASP A 217 22.13 0.06 -7.80
C ASP A 217 21.71 -0.91 -8.92
N ARG A 218 21.71 -2.22 -8.61
CA ARG A 218 21.37 -3.28 -9.57
C ARG A 218 19.91 -3.19 -10.03
N ILE A 219 18.98 -3.00 -9.09
CA ILE A 219 17.54 -2.86 -9.40
C ILE A 219 17.13 -1.42 -9.70
N LYS A 220 18.09 -0.49 -9.71
CA LYS A 220 17.97 0.93 -10.09
C LYS A 220 16.95 1.69 -9.24
N ILE A 221 17.01 1.50 -7.92
CA ILE A 221 16.20 2.27 -6.97
C ILE A 221 16.54 3.75 -7.12
N MET A 222 15.52 4.62 -7.13
CA MET A 222 15.76 6.05 -7.14
C MET A 222 16.25 6.52 -5.75
N PRO A 223 17.18 7.48 -5.65
CA PRO A 223 17.75 7.86 -4.35
C PRO A 223 16.73 8.29 -3.28
N TYR A 224 15.61 8.90 -3.70
CA TYR A 224 14.54 9.30 -2.77
C TYR A 224 13.68 8.13 -2.27
N GLU A 225 13.83 6.93 -2.84
CA GLU A 225 13.10 5.71 -2.48
C GLU A 225 13.95 4.81 -1.58
N GLU A 226 15.29 4.91 -1.62
CA GLU A 226 16.21 4.10 -0.80
C GLU A 226 15.86 4.12 0.69
N HIS A 227 15.37 5.25 1.20
CA HIS A 227 14.93 5.36 2.58
C HIS A 227 13.83 4.33 2.93
N LEU A 228 12.86 4.11 2.04
CA LEU A 228 11.80 3.11 2.24
C LEU A 228 12.37 1.70 2.26
N PHE A 229 13.28 1.39 1.35
CA PHE A 229 13.93 0.08 1.29
C PHE A 229 14.78 -0.18 2.53
N ASN A 230 15.43 0.86 3.08
CA ASN A 230 16.15 0.77 4.35
C ASN A 230 15.21 0.45 5.52
N VAL A 231 14.02 1.06 5.56
CA VAL A 231 13.01 0.74 6.58
C VAL A 231 12.51 -0.71 6.45
N ILE A 232 12.29 -1.19 5.22
CA ILE A 232 11.97 -2.61 4.96
C ILE A 232 13.11 -3.52 5.45
N ALA A 233 14.36 -3.20 5.13
CA ALA A 233 15.53 -3.98 5.50
C ALA A 233 15.70 -4.08 7.03
N ILE A 234 15.56 -2.95 7.73
CA ILE A 234 15.61 -2.89 9.19
C ILE A 234 14.50 -3.75 9.79
N GLY A 235 13.25 -3.55 9.34
CA GLY A 235 12.10 -4.31 9.83
C GLY A 235 12.26 -5.82 9.60
N TYR A 236 12.69 -6.22 8.40
CA TYR A 236 12.95 -7.62 8.06
C TYR A 236 13.99 -8.26 8.97
N ASN A 237 15.13 -7.59 9.16
CA ASN A 237 16.21 -8.10 10.00
C ASN A 237 15.81 -8.16 11.48
N ILE A 238 15.02 -7.19 11.99
CA ILE A 238 14.49 -7.25 13.36
C ILE A 238 13.58 -8.47 13.55
N MET A 239 12.79 -8.82 12.52
CA MET A 239 11.85 -9.93 12.60
C MET A 239 12.50 -11.32 12.43
N HIS A 240 13.65 -11.42 11.76
CA HIS A 240 14.31 -12.69 11.44
C HIS A 240 15.63 -12.92 12.18
N GLY A 241 16.29 -11.86 12.63
CA GLY A 241 17.63 -11.90 13.20
C GLY A 241 17.65 -11.88 14.73
N ASP A 242 18.83 -12.18 15.28
CA ASP A 242 19.13 -11.94 16.69
C ASP A 242 19.50 -10.46 16.87
N VAL A 243 18.63 -9.72 17.55
CA VAL A 243 18.81 -8.27 17.75
C VAL A 243 19.88 -8.01 18.79
N LYS A 244 20.98 -7.40 18.34
CA LYS A 244 22.16 -7.06 19.13
C LYS A 244 22.32 -5.56 19.29
N ARG A 245 23.22 -5.17 20.20
CA ARG A 245 23.53 -3.77 20.48
C ARG A 245 24.09 -3.02 19.27
N ASP A 246 25.04 -3.65 18.57
CA ASP A 246 25.49 -3.25 17.25
C ASP A 246 24.80 -4.13 16.24
N PHE A 247 23.80 -3.57 15.56
CA PHE A 247 22.88 -4.31 14.71
C PHE A 247 23.24 -4.12 13.24
N GLU A 248 23.75 -5.18 12.61
CA GLU A 248 24.06 -5.19 11.19
C GLU A 248 22.84 -5.64 10.38
N ILE A 249 22.42 -4.80 9.43
CA ILE A 249 21.36 -5.10 8.47
C ILE A 249 21.99 -5.87 7.32
N ASN A 250 21.61 -7.14 7.22
CA ASN A 250 22.08 -8.06 6.20
C ASN A 250 21.02 -8.27 5.12
N ILE A 251 21.46 -8.81 3.99
CA ILE A 251 20.62 -9.08 2.82
C ILE A 251 20.71 -10.56 2.45
N ASP A 252 19.58 -11.25 2.45
CA ASP A 252 19.41 -12.63 2.02
C ASP A 252 18.47 -12.70 0.80
N ASP A 253 18.24 -13.90 0.27
CA ASP A 253 17.42 -14.09 -0.92
C ASP A 253 15.95 -13.68 -0.72
N GLU A 254 15.43 -13.77 0.50
CA GLU A 254 14.05 -13.36 0.79
C GLU A 254 13.93 -11.84 0.86
N LEU A 255 14.88 -11.14 1.49
CA LEU A 255 14.90 -9.68 1.47
C LEU A 255 15.09 -9.14 0.05
N LYS A 256 15.94 -9.79 -0.76
CA LYS A 256 16.09 -9.50 -2.20
C LYS A 256 14.76 -9.64 -2.94
N ARG A 257 14.03 -10.73 -2.69
CA ARG A 257 12.69 -10.96 -3.25
C ARG A 257 11.70 -9.87 -2.83
N LEU A 258 11.71 -9.44 -1.57
CA LEU A 258 10.85 -8.35 -1.09
C LEU A 258 11.18 -7.01 -1.76
N PHE A 259 12.46 -6.71 -1.97
CA PHE A 259 12.88 -5.51 -2.70
C PHE A 259 12.45 -5.56 -4.17
N ASP A 260 12.61 -6.70 -4.84
CA ASP A 260 12.21 -6.85 -6.23
C ASP A 260 10.68 -6.66 -6.38
N LEU A 261 9.89 -7.23 -5.47
CA LEU A 261 8.44 -7.05 -5.44
C LEU A 261 8.03 -5.59 -5.22
N GLU A 262 8.60 -4.92 -4.22
CA GLU A 262 8.27 -3.52 -3.94
C GLU A 262 8.65 -2.60 -5.11
N ASN A 263 9.79 -2.86 -5.76
CA ASN A 263 10.21 -2.12 -6.94
C ASN A 263 9.26 -2.35 -8.14
N GLU A 264 8.82 -3.60 -8.34
CA GLU A 264 7.84 -3.96 -9.37
C GLU A 264 6.48 -3.29 -9.12
N TRP A 265 5.91 -3.44 -7.93
CA TRP A 265 4.63 -2.82 -7.56
C TRP A 265 4.66 -1.30 -7.70
N ARG A 266 5.77 -0.68 -7.29
CA ARG A 266 5.94 0.76 -7.44
C ARG A 266 5.96 1.19 -8.91
N HIS A 267 6.58 0.41 -9.78
CA HIS A 267 6.62 0.68 -11.22
C HIS A 267 5.24 0.51 -11.87
N ASP A 268 4.52 -0.52 -11.47
CA ASP A 268 3.17 -0.83 -11.95
C ASP A 268 2.17 0.26 -11.55
N ILE A 269 2.22 0.69 -10.29
CA ILE A 269 1.37 1.79 -9.82
C ILE A 269 1.73 3.11 -10.54
N LYS A 270 3.02 3.39 -10.79
CA LYS A 270 3.44 4.58 -11.56
C LYS A 270 2.90 4.58 -13.00
N LYS A 271 2.79 3.40 -13.63
CA LYS A 271 2.26 3.25 -14.99
C LYS A 271 0.73 3.26 -15.08
N GLY A 272 0.06 3.11 -13.95
CA GLY A 272 -1.38 2.86 -13.88
C GLY A 272 -1.63 1.36 -13.70
N PRO A 273 -2.08 0.92 -12.52
CA PRO A 273 -2.25 -0.51 -12.21
C PRO A 273 -3.34 -1.18 -13.08
N GLU A 274 -4.21 -0.42 -13.72
CA GLU A 274 -5.17 -0.93 -14.72
C GLU A 274 -4.48 -1.44 -15.99
N THR A 275 -3.35 -0.83 -16.35
CA THR A 275 -2.51 -1.26 -17.46
C THR A 275 -1.92 -2.63 -17.16
N SER A 276 -1.38 -2.83 -15.95
CA SER A 276 -0.88 -4.12 -15.47
C SER A 276 -1.98 -5.17 -15.43
N GLN A 277 -3.20 -4.80 -15.05
CA GLN A 277 -4.35 -5.70 -15.06
C GLN A 277 -4.71 -6.21 -16.46
N ILE A 278 -4.71 -5.35 -17.48
CA ILE A 278 -4.96 -5.79 -18.86
C ILE A 278 -3.86 -6.74 -19.32
N LEU A 279 -2.60 -6.44 -19.02
CA LEU A 279 -1.47 -7.31 -19.36
C LEU A 279 -1.60 -8.68 -18.70
N GLN A 280 -2.01 -8.74 -17.44
CA GLN A 280 -2.26 -9.99 -16.73
C GLN A 280 -3.40 -10.80 -17.38
N ILE A 281 -4.52 -10.15 -17.71
CA ILE A 281 -5.66 -10.81 -18.40
C ILE A 281 -5.22 -11.40 -19.74
N ILE A 282 -4.40 -10.67 -20.51
CA ILE A 282 -3.87 -11.19 -21.78
C ILE A 282 -2.98 -12.40 -21.54
N ARG A 283 -2.06 -12.35 -20.56
CA ARG A 283 -1.18 -13.49 -20.22
C ARG A 283 -1.98 -14.72 -19.81
N ASP A 284 -2.97 -14.56 -18.93
CA ASP A 284 -3.81 -15.66 -18.46
C ASP A 284 -4.55 -16.33 -19.62
N ASN A 285 -5.15 -15.54 -20.51
CA ASN A 285 -5.84 -16.06 -21.70
C ASN A 285 -4.89 -16.79 -22.65
N MET A 286 -3.71 -16.21 -22.91
CA MET A 286 -2.69 -16.82 -23.77
C MET A 286 -2.23 -18.16 -23.22
N ASN A 287 -1.94 -18.24 -21.91
CA ASN A 287 -1.47 -19.45 -21.25
C ASN A 287 -2.54 -20.53 -21.18
N LYS A 288 -3.75 -20.17 -20.72
CA LYS A 288 -4.85 -21.10 -20.50
C LYS A 288 -5.35 -21.75 -21.78
N HIS A 289 -5.47 -20.96 -22.84
CA HIS A 289 -5.98 -21.45 -24.13
C HIS A 289 -4.87 -21.84 -25.10
N ASN A 290 -3.59 -21.67 -24.71
CA ASN A 290 -2.43 -21.85 -25.57
C ASN A 290 -2.57 -21.09 -26.90
N ILE A 291 -3.04 -19.84 -26.81
CA ILE A 291 -3.31 -18.96 -27.95
C ILE A 291 -2.33 -17.78 -27.94
N LYS A 292 -1.99 -17.29 -29.14
CA LYS A 292 -1.19 -16.06 -29.29
C LYS A 292 -2.04 -14.79 -29.27
N TRP A 293 -3.26 -14.86 -29.78
CA TRP A 293 -4.14 -13.71 -30.01
C TRP A 293 -5.40 -13.86 -29.16
N VAL A 294 -5.60 -12.93 -28.25
CA VAL A 294 -6.75 -12.91 -27.34
C VAL A 294 -7.83 -12.01 -27.93
N PRO A 295 -9.09 -12.48 -28.06
CA PRO A 295 -10.18 -11.63 -28.48
C PRO A 295 -10.33 -10.42 -27.55
N LYS A 296 -10.42 -9.24 -28.15
CA LYS A 296 -10.57 -7.98 -27.39
C LYS A 296 -11.81 -8.01 -26.48
N ILE A 297 -12.87 -8.66 -26.94
CA ILE A 297 -14.12 -8.80 -26.18
C ILE A 297 -13.92 -9.57 -24.86
N ASP A 298 -13.03 -10.58 -24.86
CA ASP A 298 -12.76 -11.37 -23.66
C ASP A 298 -12.00 -10.54 -22.62
N ILE A 299 -11.06 -9.70 -23.08
CA ILE A 299 -10.36 -8.72 -22.23
C ILE A 299 -11.38 -7.74 -21.64
N GLN A 300 -12.30 -7.20 -22.45
CA GLN A 300 -13.32 -6.25 -21.99
C GLN A 300 -14.31 -6.86 -20.99
N ASN A 301 -14.77 -8.08 -21.25
CA ASN A 301 -15.64 -8.83 -20.34
C ASN A 301 -14.94 -9.01 -18.99
N ARG A 302 -13.68 -9.43 -19.02
CA ARG A 302 -12.90 -9.65 -17.80
C ARG A 302 -12.64 -8.36 -17.04
N MET A 303 -12.33 -7.26 -17.74
CA MET A 303 -12.19 -5.94 -17.14
C MET A 303 -13.51 -5.45 -16.49
N ALA A 304 -14.65 -5.81 -17.07
CA ALA A 304 -15.96 -5.49 -16.50
C ALA A 304 -16.26 -6.22 -15.19
N ASP A 305 -15.78 -7.45 -15.00
CA ASP A 305 -15.86 -8.16 -13.70
C ASP A 305 -15.18 -7.36 -12.58
N PHE A 306 -14.17 -6.57 -12.92
CA PHE A 306 -13.45 -5.69 -12.00
C PHE A 306 -14.01 -4.26 -11.93
N GLY A 307 -15.18 -4.01 -12.54
CA GLY A 307 -15.86 -2.72 -12.52
C GLY A 307 -15.33 -1.70 -13.54
N VAL A 308 -14.49 -2.11 -14.50
CA VAL A 308 -14.00 -1.25 -15.58
C VAL A 308 -14.98 -1.32 -16.75
N ASN A 309 -15.53 -0.18 -17.16
CA ASN A 309 -16.42 -0.17 -18.31
C ASN A 309 -15.67 -0.42 -19.65
N PHE A 310 -16.41 -0.76 -20.70
CA PHE A 310 -15.85 -1.12 -22.01
C PHE A 310 -15.14 0.04 -22.69
N GLN A 311 -15.61 1.28 -22.49
CA GLN A 311 -14.99 2.48 -23.05
C GLN A 311 -13.61 2.70 -22.47
N LYS A 312 -13.50 2.68 -21.13
CA LYS A 312 -12.21 2.83 -20.43
C LYS A 312 -11.26 1.69 -20.76
N SER A 313 -11.78 0.46 -20.84
CA SER A 313 -10.99 -0.70 -21.28
C SER A 313 -10.42 -0.51 -22.68
N ASN A 314 -11.22 0.03 -23.62
CA ASN A 314 -10.73 0.36 -24.96
C ASN A 314 -9.61 1.39 -24.94
N GLU A 315 -9.77 2.48 -24.20
CA GLU A 315 -8.77 3.54 -24.07
C GLU A 315 -7.43 2.98 -23.57
N LEU A 316 -7.47 2.14 -22.54
CA LEU A 316 -6.28 1.50 -21.97
C LEU A 316 -5.62 0.53 -22.98
N ILE A 317 -6.40 -0.28 -23.71
CA ILE A 317 -5.86 -1.15 -24.76
C ILE A 317 -5.18 -0.32 -25.87
N PHE A 318 -5.79 0.79 -26.28
CA PHE A 318 -5.19 1.67 -27.28
C PHE A 318 -3.90 2.34 -26.78
N GLN A 319 -3.85 2.72 -25.51
CA GLN A 319 -2.65 3.23 -24.87
C GLN A 319 -1.52 2.18 -24.88
N LEU A 320 -1.82 0.95 -24.48
CA LEU A 320 -0.87 -0.18 -24.50
C LEU A 320 -0.30 -0.45 -25.91
N ILE A 321 -1.14 -0.31 -26.95
CA ILE A 321 -0.70 -0.44 -28.34
C ILE A 321 0.24 0.71 -28.73
N ARG A 322 -0.08 1.95 -28.33
CA ARG A 322 0.75 3.12 -28.60
C ARG A 322 2.10 3.02 -27.90
N GLU A 323 2.14 2.46 -26.70
CA GLU A 323 3.34 2.23 -25.90
C GLU A 323 4.18 1.03 -26.40
N GLY A 324 3.67 0.26 -27.37
CA GLY A 324 4.39 -0.87 -27.95
C GLY A 324 4.49 -2.08 -27.02
N LEU A 325 3.62 -2.17 -26.01
CA LEU A 325 3.53 -3.34 -25.12
C LEU A 325 2.64 -4.44 -25.70
N VAL A 326 1.74 -4.05 -26.61
CA VAL A 326 0.69 -4.90 -27.14
C VAL A 326 0.49 -4.60 -28.63
N THR A 327 0.17 -5.62 -29.42
CA THR A 327 -0.17 -5.50 -30.84
C THR A 327 -1.60 -5.93 -31.11
N LYS A 328 -2.19 -5.43 -32.20
CA LYS A 328 -3.57 -5.75 -32.61
C LYS A 328 -3.62 -6.40 -33.99
N LYS A 329 -4.56 -7.31 -34.17
CA LYS A 329 -4.89 -7.93 -35.47
C LYS A 329 -6.39 -8.12 -35.60
N VAL A 330 -6.91 -7.92 -36.80
CA VAL A 330 -8.32 -8.19 -37.09
C VAL A 330 -8.44 -9.60 -37.67
N HIS A 331 -9.14 -10.49 -36.97
CA HIS A 331 -9.47 -11.82 -37.45
C HIS A 331 -10.87 -11.83 -38.09
N PRO A 332 -11.05 -12.52 -39.24
CA PRO A 332 -12.38 -12.78 -39.77
C PRO A 332 -13.09 -13.83 -38.89
N SER A 333 -14.18 -13.45 -38.21
CA SER A 333 -14.96 -14.42 -37.41
C SER A 333 -15.85 -15.29 -38.31
N HIS A 334 -16.21 -16.47 -37.81
CA HIS A 334 -17.10 -17.44 -38.49
C HIS A 334 -18.51 -16.90 -38.84
N LYS A 335 -18.90 -15.71 -38.36
CA LYS A 335 -20.21 -15.09 -38.62
C LYS A 335 -20.15 -13.81 -39.48
N GLY A 336 -19.04 -13.57 -40.19
CA GLY A 336 -18.88 -12.38 -41.05
C GLY A 336 -18.64 -11.07 -40.28
N LYS A 337 -18.58 -11.11 -38.94
CA LYS A 337 -18.12 -9.98 -38.13
C LYS A 337 -16.58 -9.99 -38.04
N ARG A 338 -15.97 -8.82 -38.15
CA ARG A 338 -14.53 -8.65 -37.89
C ARG A 338 -14.32 -8.65 -36.38
N GLU A 339 -13.45 -9.51 -35.89
CA GLU A 339 -13.10 -9.61 -34.47
C GLU A 339 -11.71 -9.00 -34.26
N GLU A 340 -11.63 -7.99 -33.40
CA GLU A 340 -10.35 -7.42 -33.01
C GLU A 340 -9.72 -8.33 -31.96
N CYS A 341 -8.48 -8.76 -32.22
CA CYS A 341 -7.68 -9.56 -31.31
C CYS A 341 -6.40 -8.81 -30.95
N VAL A 342 -5.88 -9.13 -29.78
CA VAL A 342 -4.79 -8.42 -29.11
C VAL A 342 -3.76 -9.45 -28.65
N ALA A 343 -2.47 -9.13 -28.74
CA ALA A 343 -1.37 -10.02 -28.31
C ALA A 343 -0.25 -9.21 -27.66
N LEU A 344 0.47 -9.81 -26.72
CA LEU A 344 1.72 -9.23 -26.19
C LEU A 344 2.78 -9.20 -27.30
N ILE A 345 3.62 -8.17 -27.29
CA ILE A 345 4.74 -8.01 -28.25
C ILE A 345 5.94 -8.84 -27.82
#